data_AF-A0A1B7YSF2-F1
#
_entry.id   AF-A0A1B7YSF2-F1
#
_cell.length_a   1.000
_cell.length_b   1.000
_cell.length_c   1.000
_cell.angle_alpha   90.00
_cell.angle_beta   90.00
_cell.angle_gamma   90.00
#
_symmetry.space_group_name_H-M   'P 1'
#
loop_
_entity.id
_entity.type
_entity.pdbx_description
1 polymer ?
#
loop_
_entity_poly.entity_id
_entity_poly.type
_entity_poly.pdbx_seq_one_letter_code
_entity_poly.pdbx_strand_id
1 'polypeptide(L)'
;MSTVNIVKYYFHKANAPRDAERMRKMVLLAYQTAKDKKLYPKEVFIRSEVHLTTTINGVRQQDPKGLHITLCYKDQAQIDSGTHVACHGYVTDKESLQFIEATHAGEKPDSTKKNEKGDVVWPGAERLWAAPEIGYGHLE
;
A
#
# COMPACT_ATOMS: atom_id res chain seq x y z
N MET A 1 4.95 -10.69 -25.68
CA MET A 1 4.58 -11.76 -24.74
C MET A 1 3.92 -11.10 -23.54
N SER A 2 2.66 -11.39 -23.23
CA SER A 2 2.02 -10.83 -22.03
C SER A 2 2.52 -11.58 -20.80
N THR A 3 3.28 -10.92 -19.93
CA THR A 3 3.67 -11.47 -18.62
C THR A 3 2.59 -11.12 -17.61
N VAL A 4 1.95 -12.13 -17.02
CA VAL A 4 1.03 -11.94 -15.90
C VAL A 4 1.85 -11.64 -14.65
N ASN A 5 1.67 -10.45 -14.06
CA ASN A 5 2.27 -10.14 -12.77
C ASN A 5 1.27 -10.51 -11.66
N ILE A 6 1.56 -11.59 -10.94
CA ILE A 6 0.79 -11.99 -9.76
C ILE A 6 1.27 -11.16 -8.58
N VAL A 7 0.34 -10.45 -7.94
CA VAL A 7 0.60 -9.59 -6.79
C VAL A 7 -0.27 -10.05 -5.62
N LYS A 8 0.32 -10.26 -4.45
CA LYS A 8 -0.42 -10.53 -3.22
C LYS A 8 -0.76 -9.21 -2.55
N TYR A 9 -2.02 -9.06 -2.17
CA TYR A 9 -2.49 -7.88 -1.45
C TYR A 9 -2.89 -8.24 -0.03
N TYR A 10 -2.45 -7.41 0.89
CA TYR A 10 -2.75 -7.53 2.30
C TYR A 10 -3.44 -6.27 2.80
N PHE A 11 -4.37 -6.44 3.72
CA PHE A 11 -4.93 -5.37 4.54
C PHE A 11 -4.60 -5.66 6.00
N HIS A 12 -4.68 -4.64 6.85
CA HIS A 12 -4.64 -4.88 8.29
C HIS A 12 -5.95 -5.55 8.68
N LYS A 13 -5.94 -6.61 9.50
CA LYS A 13 -7.19 -7.31 9.88
C LYS A 13 -8.26 -6.37 10.45
N ALA A 14 -7.83 -5.38 11.25
CA ALA A 14 -8.74 -4.38 11.81
C ALA A 14 -9.34 -3.41 10.79
N ASN A 15 -8.77 -3.32 9.58
CA ASN A 15 -9.16 -2.40 8.51
C ASN A 15 -9.44 -3.16 7.20
N ALA A 16 -9.84 -4.43 7.26
CA ALA A 16 -10.22 -5.16 6.05
C ALA A 16 -11.42 -4.47 5.38
N PRO A 17 -11.49 -4.40 4.04
CA PRO A 17 -12.60 -3.76 3.34
C PRO A 17 -13.94 -4.41 3.71
N ARG A 18 -14.98 -3.58 3.84
CA ARG A 18 -16.32 -4.04 4.26
C ARG A 18 -17.03 -4.85 3.18
N ASP A 19 -16.72 -4.58 1.91
CA ASP A 19 -17.35 -5.19 0.76
C ASP A 19 -16.33 -5.37 -0.40
N ALA A 20 -16.73 -6.20 -1.36
CA ALA A 20 -15.88 -6.59 -2.49
C ALA A 20 -15.61 -5.43 -3.47
N GLU A 21 -16.53 -4.48 -3.61
CA GLU A 21 -16.34 -3.32 -4.49
C GLU A 21 -15.25 -2.41 -3.93
N ARG A 22 -15.35 -2.07 -2.64
CA ARG A 22 -14.37 -1.28 -1.92
C ARG A 22 -13.00 -1.95 -1.97
N MET A 23 -12.94 -3.25 -1.72
CA MET A 23 -11.70 -4.02 -1.84
C MET A 23 -11.08 -3.85 -3.23
N ARG A 24 -11.85 -4.07 -4.31
CA ARG A 24 -11.33 -3.97 -5.68
C ARG A 24 -10.79 -2.57 -5.98
N LYS A 25 -11.49 -1.51 -5.59
CA LYS A 25 -11.01 -0.13 -5.78
C LYS A 25 -9.72 0.15 -5.00
N MET A 26 -9.63 -0.30 -3.75
CA MET A 26 -8.44 -0.13 -2.91
C MET A 26 -7.23 -0.91 -3.47
N VAL A 27 -7.44 -2.13 -3.94
CA VAL A 27 -6.38 -2.94 -4.58
C VAL A 27 -5.92 -2.29 -5.88
N LEU A 28 -6.83 -1.82 -6.74
CA LEU A 28 -6.49 -1.11 -7.98
C LEU A 28 -5.64 0.14 -7.70
N LEU A 29 -6.07 0.97 -6.74
CA LEU A 29 -5.34 2.16 -6.32
C LEU A 29 -3.95 1.81 -5.77
N ALA A 30 -3.85 0.78 -4.94
CA ALA A 30 -2.59 0.34 -4.37
C ALA A 30 -1.63 -0.18 -5.45
N TYR A 31 -2.14 -0.91 -6.44
CA TYR A 31 -1.36 -1.34 -7.60
C TYR A 31 -0.83 -0.17 -8.41
N GLN A 32 -1.69 0.80 -8.75
CA GLN A 32 -1.29 2.02 -9.47
C GLN A 32 -0.22 2.79 -8.69
N THR A 33 -0.42 2.97 -7.39
CA THR A 33 0.54 3.64 -6.50
C THR A 33 1.90 2.94 -6.51
N ALA A 34 1.93 1.60 -6.38
CA ALA A 34 3.19 0.85 -6.40
C ALA A 34 3.87 0.87 -7.78
N LYS A 35 3.08 0.92 -8.87
CA LYS A 35 3.56 0.98 -10.25
C LYS A 35 3.95 2.38 -10.74
N ASP A 36 3.72 3.43 -9.96
CA ASP A 36 4.06 4.83 -10.35
C ASP A 36 5.53 4.95 -10.79
N LYS A 37 6.43 4.25 -10.10
CA LYS A 37 7.87 4.16 -10.45
C LYS A 37 8.22 3.13 -11.54
N LYS A 38 7.24 2.61 -12.27
CA LYS A 38 7.38 1.51 -13.25
C LYS A 38 7.97 0.21 -12.69
N LEU A 39 7.80 -0.01 -11.39
CA LEU A 39 8.21 -1.24 -10.71
C LEU A 39 7.12 -2.32 -10.83
N TYR A 40 7.51 -3.59 -10.69
CA TYR A 40 6.62 -4.74 -10.70
C TYR A 40 6.48 -5.29 -9.27
N PRO A 41 5.50 -4.80 -8.48
CA PRO A 41 5.33 -5.28 -7.11
C PRO A 41 4.94 -6.75 -7.11
N LYS A 42 5.33 -7.45 -6.05
CA LYS A 42 4.97 -8.84 -5.73
C LYS A 42 4.07 -8.92 -4.51
N GLU A 43 4.28 -8.03 -3.54
CA GLU A 43 3.45 -7.91 -2.35
C GLU A 43 3.11 -6.45 -2.09
N VAL A 44 1.84 -6.18 -1.73
CA VAL A 44 1.37 -4.85 -1.38
C VAL A 44 0.54 -4.93 -0.10
N PHE A 45 0.98 -4.22 0.92
CA PHE A 45 0.27 -4.08 2.18
C PHE A 45 -0.42 -2.72 2.28
N ILE A 46 -1.75 -2.72 2.18
CA ILE A 46 -2.61 -1.55 2.33
C ILE A 46 -2.85 -1.30 3.81
N ARG A 47 -2.23 -0.23 4.33
CA ARG A 47 -2.13 0.04 5.77
C ARG A 47 -3.29 0.87 6.31
N SER A 48 -4.02 1.56 5.45
CA SER A 48 -5.07 2.47 5.87
C SER A 48 -6.24 2.48 4.87
N GLU A 49 -7.40 2.89 5.38
CA GLU A 49 -8.43 3.48 4.55
C GLU A 49 -8.02 4.89 4.09
N VAL A 50 -8.84 5.50 3.22
CA VAL A 50 -8.58 6.88 2.77
C VAL A 50 -8.71 7.87 3.94
N HIS A 51 -7.68 8.68 4.14
CA HIS A 51 -7.65 9.69 5.20
C HIS A 51 -6.93 10.97 4.78
N LEU A 52 -7.09 12.02 5.60
CA LEU A 52 -6.51 13.35 5.39
C LEU A 52 -5.28 13.63 6.25
N THR A 53 -4.92 12.75 7.18
CA THR A 53 -3.88 13.06 8.17
C THR A 53 -2.62 12.24 7.96
N THR A 54 -1.46 12.85 8.16
CA THR A 54 -0.16 12.20 8.22
C THR A 54 0.55 12.55 9.54
N THR A 55 1.73 11.98 9.76
CA THR A 55 2.63 12.38 10.86
C THR A 55 3.89 12.99 10.28
N ILE A 56 4.14 14.27 10.56
CA ILE A 56 5.33 15.01 10.14
C ILE A 56 6.05 15.47 11.40
N ASN A 57 7.34 15.17 11.52
CA ASN A 57 8.16 15.49 12.70
C ASN A 57 7.52 15.03 14.03
N GLY A 58 6.90 13.85 14.04
CA GLY A 58 6.24 13.29 15.23
C GLY A 58 4.86 13.87 15.55
N VAL A 59 4.39 14.88 14.81
CA VAL A 59 3.09 15.52 15.02
C VAL A 59 2.09 15.03 13.98
N ARG A 60 0.94 14.55 14.45
CA ARG A 60 -0.18 14.21 13.55
C ARG A 60 -0.86 15.50 13.08
N GLN A 61 -0.93 15.68 11.77
CA GLN A 61 -1.51 16.87 11.15
C GLN A 61 -2.19 16.51 9.82
N GLN A 62 -2.87 17.48 9.21
CA GLN A 62 -3.39 17.31 7.86
C GLN A 62 -2.24 17.15 6.86
N ASP A 63 -2.36 16.18 5.96
CA ASP A 63 -1.39 15.96 4.90
C ASP A 63 -1.54 17.09 3.86
N PRO A 64 -0.44 17.78 3.52
CA PRO A 64 -0.49 18.93 2.62
C PRO A 64 -0.95 18.58 1.20
N LYS A 65 -0.86 17.30 0.81
CA LYS A 65 -1.33 16.81 -0.50
C LYS A 65 -2.76 16.24 -0.46
N GLY A 66 -3.41 16.23 0.71
CA GLY A 66 -4.83 15.90 0.84
C GLY A 66 -5.13 14.41 1.05
N LEU A 67 -6.23 13.93 0.45
CA LEU A 67 -6.75 12.58 0.65
C LEU A 67 -5.79 11.54 0.08
N HIS A 68 -5.48 10.52 0.87
CA HIS A 68 -4.62 9.44 0.44
C HIS A 68 -4.90 8.15 1.18
N ILE A 69 -4.42 7.05 0.59
CA ILE A 69 -4.15 5.81 1.32
C ILE A 69 -2.66 5.73 1.67
N THR A 70 -2.36 5.06 2.77
CA THR A 70 -1.00 4.66 3.14
C THR A 70 -0.83 3.18 2.81
N LEU A 71 0.25 2.83 2.12
CA LEU A 71 0.59 1.43 1.84
C LEU A 71 2.09 1.20 1.87
N CYS A 72 2.45 -0.08 1.85
CA CYS A 72 3.81 -0.55 1.61
C CYS A 72 3.80 -1.54 0.45
N TYR A 73 4.88 -1.60 -0.32
CA TYR A 73 5.04 -2.65 -1.33
C TYR A 73 6.44 -3.26 -1.28
N LYS A 74 6.53 -4.40 -1.94
CA LYS A 74 7.77 -5.14 -2.19
C LYS A 74 7.81 -5.61 -3.62
N ASP A 75 8.95 -5.45 -4.27
CA ASP A 75 9.32 -6.29 -5.43
C ASP A 75 10.03 -7.58 -4.96
N GLN A 76 10.54 -8.37 -5.91
CA GLN A 76 11.20 -9.64 -5.57
C GLN A 76 12.48 -9.42 -4.75
N ALA A 77 13.30 -8.43 -5.11
CA ALA A 77 14.55 -8.17 -4.39
C ALA A 77 14.30 -7.75 -2.95
N GLN A 78 13.22 -6.97 -2.72
CA GLN A 78 12.78 -6.54 -1.40
C GLN A 78 12.20 -7.68 -0.56
N ILE A 79 11.54 -8.65 -1.19
CA ILE A 79 11.15 -9.90 -0.52
C ILE A 79 12.39 -10.65 -0.06
N ASP A 80 13.36 -10.84 -0.96
CA ASP A 80 14.57 -11.62 -0.68
C ASP A 80 15.44 -10.97 0.41
N SER A 81 15.44 -9.64 0.49
CA SER A 81 16.21 -8.86 1.49
C SER A 81 15.44 -8.53 2.77
N GLY A 82 14.14 -8.82 2.84
CA GLY A 82 13.30 -8.50 4.01
C GLY A 82 13.09 -6.99 4.22
N THR A 83 12.91 -6.26 3.12
CA THR A 83 12.68 -4.80 3.11
C THR A 83 11.35 -4.44 2.44
N HIS A 84 10.96 -3.17 2.59
CA HIS A 84 9.81 -2.61 1.89
C HIS A 84 9.98 -1.11 1.61
N VAL A 85 9.14 -0.60 0.71
CA VAL A 85 8.93 0.84 0.50
C VAL A 85 7.57 1.22 1.05
N ALA A 86 7.52 2.29 1.86
CA ALA A 86 6.27 2.91 2.28
C ALA A 86 5.92 4.06 1.35
N CYS A 87 4.64 4.21 1.02
CA CYS A 87 4.16 5.21 0.09
C CYS A 87 2.76 5.71 0.43
N HIS A 88 2.43 6.89 -0.09
CA HIS A 88 1.06 7.37 -0.16
C HIS A 88 0.57 7.31 -1.60
N GLY A 89 -0.69 6.90 -1.79
CA GLY A 89 -1.43 7.04 -3.04
C GLY A 89 -2.50 8.11 -2.86
N TYR A 90 -2.33 9.27 -3.49
CA TYR A 90 -3.24 10.41 -3.36
C TYR A 90 -4.42 10.27 -4.30
N VAL A 91 -5.61 10.69 -3.84
CA VAL A 91 -6.87 10.54 -4.56
C VAL A 91 -7.71 11.82 -4.53
N THR A 92 -8.61 11.95 -5.50
CA THR A 92 -9.55 13.08 -5.60
C THR A 92 -10.59 13.09 -4.49
N ASP A 93 -11.14 11.92 -4.16
CA ASP A 93 -12.25 11.76 -3.22
C ASP A 93 -12.27 10.33 -2.63
N LYS A 94 -13.14 10.11 -1.64
CA LYS A 94 -13.18 8.84 -0.88
C LYS A 94 -13.97 7.77 -1.60
N GLU A 95 -14.76 8.09 -2.61
CA GLU A 95 -15.75 7.21 -3.22
C GLU A 95 -15.24 6.61 -4.55
N SER A 96 -14.71 7.47 -5.43
CA SER A 96 -14.15 7.12 -6.74
C SER A 96 -12.76 6.51 -6.62
N LEU A 97 -11.98 6.97 -5.63
CA LEU A 97 -10.56 6.64 -5.45
C LEU A 97 -9.71 6.94 -6.70
N GLN A 98 -10.08 7.95 -7.49
CA GLN A 98 -9.31 8.33 -8.67
C GLN A 98 -7.90 8.77 -8.25
N PHE A 99 -6.89 8.03 -8.70
CA PHE A 99 -5.48 8.29 -8.41
C PHE A 99 -5.01 9.62 -9.02
N ILE A 100 -4.27 10.40 -8.22
CA ILE A 100 -3.64 11.66 -8.64
C ILE A 100 -2.14 11.46 -8.82
N GLU A 101 -1.46 11.09 -7.73
CA GLU A 101 0.00 10.91 -7.67
C GLU A 101 0.39 10.01 -6.51
N ALA A 102 1.64 9.57 -6.48
CA ALA A 102 2.22 8.81 -5.38
C ALA A 102 3.45 9.51 -4.78
N THR A 103 3.69 9.26 -3.49
CA THR A 103 4.98 9.56 -2.86
C THR A 103 5.59 8.28 -2.34
N HIS A 104 6.92 8.18 -2.37
CA HIS A 104 7.64 6.98 -1.97
C HIS A 104 8.76 7.34 -1.02
N ALA A 105 8.73 6.77 0.18
CA ALA A 105 9.84 6.84 1.10
C ALA A 105 11.02 6.00 0.59
N GLY A 106 12.18 6.14 1.24
CA GLY A 106 13.29 5.20 1.07
C GLY A 106 12.93 3.80 1.52
N GLU A 107 13.58 2.81 0.89
CA GLU A 107 13.55 1.42 1.31
C GLU A 107 14.02 1.27 2.75
N LYS A 108 13.37 0.39 3.50
CA LYS A 108 13.69 0.14 4.92
C LYS A 108 13.42 -1.33 5.29
N PRO A 109 14.07 -1.86 6.34
CA PRO A 109 13.81 -3.21 6.83
C PRO A 109 12.36 -3.38 7.27
N ASP A 110 11.81 -4.59 7.14
CA ASP A 110 10.47 -4.93 7.64
C ASP A 110 10.33 -4.74 9.15
N SER A 111 11.43 -4.89 9.89
CA SER A 111 11.52 -4.63 11.32
C SER A 111 11.38 -3.15 11.70
N THR A 112 11.28 -2.23 10.73
CA THR A 112 11.08 -0.80 11.00
C THR A 112 9.76 -0.58 11.72
N LYS A 113 9.82 0.03 12.90
CA LYS A 113 8.65 0.36 13.71
C LYS A 113 7.98 1.66 13.27
N LYS A 114 6.67 1.78 13.50
CA LYS A 114 5.91 3.02 13.24
C LYS A 114 6.36 4.19 14.14
N ASN A 115 6.75 3.87 15.36
CA ASN A 115 7.36 4.76 16.36
C ASN A 115 8.06 3.89 17.43
N GLU A 116 8.72 4.49 18.42
CA GLU A 116 9.50 3.76 19.44
C GLU A 116 8.72 2.65 20.16
N LYS A 117 7.45 2.89 20.46
CA LYS A 117 6.54 1.97 21.15
C LYS A 117 5.59 1.23 20.20
N GLY A 118 5.69 1.51 18.90
CA GLY A 118 4.75 1.09 17.89
C GLY A 118 5.12 -0.27 17.32
N ASP A 119 4.13 -0.90 16.71
CA ASP A 119 4.34 -2.11 15.92
C ASP A 119 5.23 -1.84 14.71
N VAL A 120 5.79 -2.92 14.16
CA VAL A 120 6.44 -2.91 12.85
C VAL A 120 5.48 -2.39 11.77
N VAL A 121 6.04 -1.67 10.80
CA VAL A 121 5.29 -1.12 9.67
C VAL A 121 4.73 -2.24 8.81
N TRP A 122 5.50 -3.31 8.62
CA TRP A 122 5.08 -4.56 7.97
C TRP A 122 4.93 -5.67 9.02
N PRO A 123 3.71 -5.91 9.55
CA PRO A 123 3.49 -6.90 10.59
C PRO A 123 3.47 -8.33 10.05
N GLY A 124 3.54 -9.30 10.97
CA GLY A 124 3.40 -10.71 10.63
C GLY A 124 2.00 -11.08 10.13
N ALA A 125 1.90 -12.25 9.49
CA ALA A 125 0.69 -12.77 8.87
C ALA A 125 -0.50 -12.86 9.84
N GLU A 126 -0.25 -13.00 11.14
CA GLU A 126 -1.28 -13.02 12.18
C GLU A 126 -2.09 -11.72 12.29
N ARG A 127 -1.56 -10.60 11.76
CA ARG A 127 -2.23 -9.29 11.72
C ARG A 127 -2.68 -8.87 10.32
N LEU A 128 -2.34 -9.66 9.31
CA LEU A 128 -2.69 -9.40 7.92
C LEU A 128 -3.93 -10.19 7.51
N TRP A 129 -4.81 -9.55 6.77
CA TRP A 129 -5.87 -10.18 6.01
C TRP A 129 -5.45 -10.20 4.55
N ALA A 130 -5.23 -11.38 3.99
CA ALA A 130 -4.91 -11.53 2.58
C ALA A 130 -6.19 -11.34 1.75
N ALA A 131 -6.15 -10.41 0.81
CA ALA A 131 -7.19 -10.33 -0.19
C ALA A 131 -7.14 -11.58 -1.09
N PRO A 132 -8.26 -12.02 -1.67
CA PRO A 132 -8.26 -13.07 -2.68
C PRO A 132 -7.24 -12.77 -3.78
N GLU A 133 -6.58 -13.78 -4.34
CA GLU A 133 -5.61 -13.58 -5.41
C GLU A 133 -6.29 -12.92 -6.62
N ILE A 134 -5.77 -11.76 -7.02
CA ILE A 134 -6.22 -11.03 -8.22
C ILE A 134 -5.04 -10.99 -9.19
N GLY A 135 -5.18 -11.67 -10.32
CA GLY A 135 -4.20 -11.59 -11.40
C GLY A 135 -4.34 -10.28 -12.18
N TYR A 136 -3.26 -9.52 -12.32
CA TYR A 136 -3.21 -8.33 -13.17
C TYR A 136 -2.47 -8.64 -14.47
N GLY A 137 -3.20 -8.61 -15.59
CA GLY A 137 -2.61 -8.68 -16.93
C GLY A 137 -2.14 -7.30 -17.38
N HIS A 138 -0.97 -7.23 -18.00
CA HIS A 138 -0.55 -6.07 -18.80
C HIS A 138 -0.52 -6.51 -20.26
N LEU A 139 -1.31 -5.84 -21.09
CA LEU A 139 -1.21 -5.94 -22.54
C LEU A 139 -0.42 -4.70 -22.98
N GLU A 140 0.77 -4.92 -23.52
CA GLU A 140 1.56 -3.90 -24.22
C GLU A 140 1.08 -3.77 -25.67
#